data_AF-A0A965PYS5-F1
#
_entry.id   AF-A0A965PYS5-F1
#
_cell.length_a   1.000
_cell.length_b   1.000
_cell.length_c   1.000
_cell.angle_alpha   90.00
_cell.angle_beta   90.00
_cell.angle_gamma   90.00
#
_symmetry.space_group_name_H-M   'P 1'
#
loop_
_entity.id
_entity.type
_entity.pdbx_description
1 polymer ?
#
loop_
_entity_poly.entity_id
_entity_poly.type
_entity_poly.pdbx_seq_one_letter_code
_entity_poly.pdbx_strand_id
1 'polypeptide(L)'
;MKKLALLFLFFAAPAWADWVLVYDMDQASFYIDPATVRKEGARLKVTGLQDLKVRDIDGAASRRAQAEYDCTTARYRLVSLVVYPEPMGRGKILWSMDANPDGWTSI
;
A
#
# COMPACT_ATOMS: atom_id res chain seq x y z
N MET A 1 -37.15 1.58 -41.19
CA MET A 1 -36.66 2.15 -39.92
C MET A 1 -36.19 1.01 -39.01
N LYS A 2 -34.91 0.63 -39.07
CA LYS A 2 -34.34 -0.37 -38.15
C LYS A 2 -33.25 0.34 -37.36
N LYS A 3 -33.56 0.63 -36.09
CA LYS A 3 -32.66 1.26 -35.13
C LYS A 3 -31.48 0.30 -34.91
N LEU A 4 -30.30 0.67 -35.40
CA LEU A 4 -29.07 -0.07 -35.13
C LEU A 4 -28.69 0.25 -33.68
N ALA A 5 -29.02 -0.65 -32.76
CA ALA A 5 -28.63 -0.53 -31.36
C ALA A 5 -27.10 -0.68 -31.28
N LEU A 6 -26.41 0.41 -30.97
CA LEU A 6 -24.97 0.39 -30.67
C LEU A 6 -24.79 -0.34 -29.32
N LEU A 7 -24.32 -1.58 -29.39
CA LEU A 7 -23.85 -2.32 -28.21
C LEU A 7 -22.48 -1.75 -27.80
N PHE A 8 -22.45 -0.84 -26.82
CA PHE A 8 -21.19 -0.46 -26.17
C PHE A 8 -20.80 -1.56 -25.17
N LEU A 9 -19.96 -2.50 -25.62
CA LEU A 9 -19.25 -3.41 -24.71
C LEU A 9 -18.16 -2.61 -23.99
N PHE A 10 -18.41 -2.24 -22.74
CA PHE A 10 -17.38 -1.77 -21.83
C PHE A 10 -16.45 -2.94 -21.50
N PHE A 11 -15.34 -3.06 -22.23
CA PHE A 11 -14.20 -3.86 -21.78
C PHE A 11 -13.55 -3.12 -20.61
N ALA A 12 -13.93 -3.48 -19.38
CA ALA A 12 -13.15 -3.10 -18.21
C ALA A 12 -11.82 -3.85 -18.29
N ALA A 13 -10.72 -3.13 -18.53
CA ALA A 13 -9.40 -3.72 -18.36
C ALA A 13 -9.30 -4.21 -16.90
N PRO A 14 -8.79 -5.42 -16.64
CA PRO A 14 -8.55 -5.85 -15.27
C PRO A 14 -7.54 -4.86 -14.68
N ALA A 15 -7.95 -4.15 -13.63
CA ALA A 15 -7.04 -3.34 -12.85
C ALA A 15 -6.13 -4.31 -12.09
N TRP A 16 -5.00 -4.68 -12.68
CA TRP A 16 -3.94 -5.42 -12.00
C TRP A 16 -3.29 -4.49 -10.99
N ALA A 17 -3.91 -4.40 -9.82
CA ALA A 17 -3.31 -3.84 -8.62
C ALA A 17 -2.27 -4.84 -8.10
N ASP A 18 -1.19 -5.01 -8.85
CA ASP A 18 -0.11 -5.93 -8.48
C ASP A 18 0.87 -5.21 -7.57
N TRP A 19 0.91 -5.70 -6.33
CA TRP A 19 1.95 -5.37 -5.36
C TRP A 19 3.33 -5.77 -5.93
N VAL A 20 4.28 -4.85 -5.94
CA VAL A 20 5.65 -5.10 -6.38
C VAL A 20 6.51 -5.38 -5.16
N LEU A 21 7.14 -6.56 -5.12
CA LEU A 21 8.10 -6.93 -4.09
C LEU A 21 9.33 -6.02 -4.20
N VAL A 22 9.65 -5.30 -3.13
CA VAL A 22 10.83 -4.41 -3.06
C VAL A 22 11.93 -4.97 -2.18
N TYR A 23 11.58 -5.81 -1.20
CA TYR A 23 12.54 -6.41 -0.30
C TYR A 23 11.97 -7.68 0.32
N ASP A 24 12.79 -8.72 0.47
CA ASP A 24 12.43 -9.93 1.19
C ASP A 24 13.48 -10.24 2.26
N MET A 25 13.04 -10.66 3.43
CA MET A 25 13.89 -11.06 4.53
C MET A 25 13.25 -12.19 5.34
N ASP A 26 13.99 -12.83 6.24
CA ASP A 26 13.53 -14.02 6.97
C ASP A 26 12.23 -13.83 7.76
N GLN A 27 11.92 -12.60 8.18
CA GLN A 27 10.75 -12.30 9.00
C GLN A 27 9.55 -11.81 8.19
N ALA A 28 9.80 -11.19 7.02
CA ALA A 28 8.77 -10.50 6.26
C ALA A 28 9.17 -10.26 4.80
N SER A 29 8.17 -10.11 3.94
CA SER A 29 8.29 -9.58 2.59
C SER A 29 7.69 -8.18 2.54
N PHE A 30 8.32 -7.26 1.82
CA PHE A 30 7.88 -5.88 1.68
C PHE A 30 7.54 -5.59 0.23
N TYR A 31 6.38 -4.99 0.03
CA TYR A 31 5.85 -4.62 -1.26
C TYR A 31 5.48 -3.15 -1.30
N ILE A 32 5.37 -2.61 -2.50
CA ILE A 32 4.72 -1.32 -2.79
C ILE A 32 3.57 -1.52 -3.76
N ASP A 33 2.58 -0.65 -3.70
CA ASP A 33 1.56 -0.52 -4.73
C ASP A 33 1.98 0.60 -5.71
N PRO A 34 2.47 0.28 -6.92
CA PRO A 34 2.91 1.28 -7.88
C PRO A 34 1.80 2.27 -8.29
N ALA A 35 0.54 1.83 -8.27
CA ALA A 35 -0.59 2.67 -8.65
C ALA A 35 -0.84 3.82 -7.65
N THR A 36 -0.31 3.70 -6.43
CA THR A 36 -0.42 4.72 -5.37
C THR A 36 0.74 5.70 -5.34
N VAL A 37 1.79 5.47 -6.13
CA VAL A 37 2.96 6.35 -6.17
C VAL A 37 2.53 7.73 -6.69
N ARG A 38 2.73 8.76 -5.87
CA ARG A 38 2.49 10.17 -6.23
C ARG A 38 3.72 10.98 -5.84
N LYS A 39 4.15 11.85 -6.76
CA LYS A 39 5.28 12.75 -6.54
C LYS A 39 4.78 14.18 -6.50
N GLU A 40 5.11 14.90 -5.44
CA GLU A 40 4.77 16.31 -5.23
C GLU A 40 6.05 17.07 -4.88
N GLY A 41 6.66 17.67 -5.92
CA GLY A 41 7.97 18.30 -5.79
C GLY A 41 9.05 17.29 -5.36
N ALA A 42 9.65 17.54 -4.20
CA ALA A 42 10.67 16.68 -3.57
C ALA A 42 10.09 15.49 -2.78
N ARG A 43 8.77 15.47 -2.55
CA ARG A 43 8.11 14.46 -1.75
C ARG A 43 7.53 13.34 -2.62
N LEU A 44 7.67 12.11 -2.14
CA LEU A 44 7.07 10.92 -2.73
C LEU A 44 6.10 10.31 -1.72
N LYS A 45 4.87 10.07 -2.14
CA LYS A 45 3.86 9.33 -1.37
C LYS A 45 3.62 7.98 -2.01
N VAL A 46 3.61 6.92 -1.20
CA VAL A 46 3.40 5.54 -1.67
C VAL A 46 2.74 4.69 -0.58
N THR A 47 1.92 3.74 -1.01
CA THR A 47 1.42 2.69 -0.13
C THR A 47 2.35 1.48 -0.18
N GLY A 48 2.87 1.10 0.98
CA GLY A 48 3.63 -0.11 1.20
C GLY A 48 2.82 -1.17 1.93
N LEU A 49 3.26 -2.42 1.79
CA LEU A 49 2.71 -3.58 2.48
C LEU A 49 3.87 -4.39 3.06
N GLN A 50 3.81 -4.66 4.36
CA GLN A 50 4.63 -5.67 5.02
C GLN A 50 3.80 -6.93 5.18
N ASP A 51 4.25 -8.04 4.61
CA ASP A 51 3.65 -9.36 4.76
C ASP A 51 4.54 -10.22 5.67
N LEU A 52 4.02 -10.65 6.80
CA LEU A 52 4.80 -11.37 7.81
C LEU A 52 4.82 -12.86 7.48
N LYS A 53 6.01 -13.48 7.58
CA LYS A 53 6.14 -14.93 7.38
C LYS A 53 5.56 -15.72 8.56
N VAL A 54 5.53 -15.11 9.74
CA VAL A 54 4.91 -15.62 10.96
C VAL A 54 4.07 -14.53 11.60
N ARG A 55 2.87 -14.87 12.09
CA ARG A 55 2.01 -13.90 12.79
C ARG A 55 2.71 -13.33 14.02
N ASP A 56 2.51 -12.05 14.30
CA ASP A 56 2.97 -11.46 15.54
C ASP A 56 2.09 -11.87 16.74
N ILE A 57 2.49 -11.43 17.94
CA ILE A 57 1.79 -11.74 19.19
C ILE A 57 0.35 -11.18 19.24
N ASP A 58 0.07 -10.14 18.46
CA ASP A 58 -1.25 -9.50 18.34
C ASP A 58 -2.09 -10.14 17.22
N GLY A 59 -1.57 -11.20 16.58
CA GLY A 59 -2.24 -11.96 15.54
C GLY A 59 -2.15 -11.34 14.14
N ALA A 60 -1.38 -10.26 13.96
CA ALA A 60 -1.19 -9.65 12.66
C ALA A 60 -0.40 -10.57 11.73
N ALA A 61 -0.86 -10.69 10.49
CA ALA A 61 -0.14 -11.39 9.42
C ALA A 61 0.36 -10.41 8.35
N SER A 62 -0.23 -9.22 8.25
CA SER A 62 0.27 -8.18 7.35
C SER A 62 -0.10 -6.78 7.83
N ARG A 63 0.63 -5.79 7.33
CA ARG A 63 0.46 -4.37 7.66
C ARG A 63 0.54 -3.55 6.39
N ARG A 64 -0.43 -2.68 6.16
CA ARG A 64 -0.44 -1.73 5.04
C ARG A 64 -0.17 -0.33 5.57
N ALA A 65 0.85 0.32 5.04
CA ALA A 65 1.28 1.64 5.46
C ALA A 65 1.20 2.62 4.28
N GLN A 66 0.65 3.80 4.51
CA GLN A 66 0.89 4.93 3.61
C GLN A 66 2.06 5.72 4.15
N ALA A 67 3.10 5.91 3.35
CA ALA A 67 4.31 6.61 3.74
C ALA A 67 4.59 7.76 2.78
N GLU A 68 5.21 8.81 3.33
CA GLU A 68 5.79 9.90 2.57
C GLU A 68 7.29 9.95 2.79
N TYR A 69 8.03 10.17 1.70
CA TYR A 69 9.47 10.28 1.67
C TYR A 69 9.84 11.67 1.17
N ASP A 70 10.77 12.33 1.86
CA ASP A 70 11.43 13.53 1.38
C ASP A 70 12.83 13.13 0.91
N CYS A 71 12.96 12.98 -0.41
CA CYS A 71 14.20 12.47 -1.02
C CYS A 71 15.34 13.49 -0.95
N THR A 72 15.07 14.77 -0.63
CA THR A 72 16.11 15.80 -0.54
C THR A 72 16.86 15.77 0.80
N THR A 73 16.16 15.37 1.85
CA THR A 73 16.68 15.33 3.23
C THR A 73 16.78 13.90 3.77
N ALA A 74 16.57 12.90 2.92
CA ALA A 74 16.65 11.47 3.25
C ALA A 74 15.86 11.13 4.53
N ARG A 75 14.58 11.48 4.55
CA ARG A 75 13.67 11.20 5.67
C ARG A 75 12.35 10.65 5.16
N TYR A 76 11.65 9.94 6.03
CA TYR A 76 10.29 9.48 5.76
C TYR A 76 9.38 9.78 6.95
N ARG A 77 8.07 9.79 6.70
CA ARG A 77 7.04 9.74 7.73
C ARG A 77 5.98 8.73 7.37
N LEU A 78 5.39 8.11 8.38
CA LEU A 78 4.15 7.38 8.22
C LEU A 78 3.00 8.38 8.12
N VAL A 79 2.02 8.10 7.27
CA VAL A 79 0.77 8.87 7.15
C VAL A 79 -0.36 8.08 7.80
N SER A 80 -0.45 6.79 7.51
CA SER A 80 -1.41 5.89 8.14
C SER A 80 -0.92 4.45 8.13
N LEU A 81 -1.49 3.64 9.03
CA LEU A 81 -1.21 2.22 9.19
C LEU A 81 -2.49 1.45 9.41
N VAL A 82 -2.64 0.33 8.71
CA VAL A 82 -3.74 -0.61 8.89
C VAL A 82 -3.17 -2.01 9.07
N VAL A 83 -3.64 -2.70 10.10
CA VAL A 83 -3.14 -4.02 10.49
C VAL A 83 -4.19 -5.09 10.26
N TYR A 84 -3.74 -6.19 9.67
CA TYR A 84 -4.60 -7.23 9.14
C TYR A 84 -4.25 -8.60 9.73
N PRO A 85 -5.26 -9.44 10.01
CA PRO A 85 -5.05 -10.78 10.52
C PRO A 85 -4.74 -11.77 9.40
N GLU A 86 -4.74 -11.39 8.13
CA GLU A 86 -4.38 -12.31 7.03
C GLU A 86 -3.24 -11.75 6.19
N PRO A 87 -2.50 -12.61 5.46
CA PRO A 87 -1.47 -12.16 4.55
C PRO A 87 -2.02 -11.22 3.48
N MET A 88 -1.16 -10.35 2.97
CA MET A 88 -1.43 -9.45 1.85
C MET A 88 -2.58 -8.46 2.08
N GLY A 89 -2.73 -7.95 3.30
CA GLY A 89 -3.71 -6.90 3.65
C GLY A 89 -5.17 -7.37 3.64
N ARG A 90 -5.41 -8.65 3.93
CA ARG A 90 -6.74 -9.27 3.86
C ARG A 90 -7.37 -9.50 5.24
N GLY A 91 -8.64 -9.89 5.24
CA GLY A 91 -9.42 -10.13 6.44
C GLY A 91 -9.94 -8.85 7.09
N LYS A 92 -10.67 -9.00 8.20
CA LYS A 92 -11.20 -7.87 8.96
C LYS A 92 -10.06 -7.16 9.68
N ILE A 93 -9.97 -5.84 9.50
CA ILE A 93 -8.96 -4.98 10.14
C ILE A 93 -8.90 -5.28 11.65
N LEU A 94 -7.70 -5.58 12.16
CA LEU A 94 -7.45 -5.72 13.59
C LEU A 94 -7.51 -4.36 14.26
N TRP A 95 -6.74 -3.40 13.71
CA TRP A 95 -6.78 -1.99 14.09
C TRP A 95 -6.15 -1.13 12.99
N SER A 96 -6.39 0.18 13.08
CA SER A 96 -5.77 1.17 12.20
C SER A 96 -5.45 2.44 12.98
N MET A 97 -4.46 3.20 12.50
CA MET A 97 -4.18 4.54 13.01
C MET A 97 -3.76 5.48 11.88
N ASP A 98 -4.08 6.76 12.07
CA ASP A 98 -3.42 7.84 11.36
C ASP A 98 -2.18 8.25 12.16
N ALA A 99 -1.08 8.50 11.45
CA ALA A 99 0.18 8.88 12.06
C ALA A 99 0.26 10.40 12.26
N ASN A 100 1.15 10.83 13.17
CA ASN A 100 1.43 12.24 13.39
C ASN A 100 2.01 12.86 12.10
N PRO A 101 1.40 13.94 11.55
CA PRO A 101 1.94 14.64 10.39
C PRO A 101 3.41 15.07 10.58
N ASP A 102 3.84 15.42 11.79
CA ASP A 102 5.20 15.88 12.04
C ASP A 102 6.19 14.74 12.40
N GLY A 103 5.75 13.48 12.30
CA GLY A 103 6.50 12.28 12.66
C GLY A 103 7.61 11.87 11.68
N TRP A 104 8.44 12.81 11.27
CA TRP A 104 9.57 12.55 10.36
C TRP A 104 10.69 11.78 11.05
N THR A 105 11.19 10.76 10.37
CA THR A 105 12.33 9.92 10.77
C THR A 105 13.38 9.94 9.67
N SER A 106 14.65 10.11 10.04
CA SER A 106 15.76 10.06 9.08
C SER A 106 16.01 8.63 8.62
N ILE A 107 16.40 8.45 7.36
CA ILE A 107 16.74 7.17 6.73
C ILE A 107 18.25 6.94 6.84
#